data_AF-A0A380NMR4-F1
#
_entry.id   AF-A0A380NMR4-F1
#
_cell.length_a   1.000
_cell.length_b   1.000
_cell.length_c   1.000
_cell.angle_alpha   90.00
_cell.angle_beta   90.00
_cell.angle_gamma   90.00
#
_symmetry.space_group_name_H-M   'P 1'
#
loop_
_entity.id
_entity.type
_entity.pdbx_description
1 polymer ?
#
loop_
_entity_poly.entity_id
_entity_poly.type
_entity_poly.pdbx_seq_one_letter_code
_entity_poly.pdbx_strand_id
1 'polypeptide(L)'
;MNWNNYISRTSQELPASGIRKIWEMALAMDNVLSLGVGEPDYAPPEKVLQAAIKSLENKETNYTSNAGLLPLRTAIRNWYNKRYGVDYTEDQMMLTVGASEAIDLAMRVLLNEGDEVLIPDPSYVAYAAEVKLNHGTPIMVPTRLEEGFKITPTELEKAVTPKTKVLLMGYPSNPTGAILNQADLKGIAEFAIKHDLIVVSDEIYSELTYGQTHTSIASLPGMKERTLILNGFSKAYAMTGLRIGFLLAPEEVIAQAIKIHQYSIVAPATPIQHASIVALNECDESVIAMREEYQARRDLIVAGFQKMGLPIAVPEGAFYVFPDISSCGLNDFDFAVQLLQQEHVAVVPGSAFGECGKGRIRCSYASSRETIQEALIRIERFIETLKK
;
A
#
# COMPACT_ATOMS: atom_id res chain seq x y z
N MET A 1 -39.37 6.83 -8.06
CA MET A 1 -38.57 5.62 -7.78
C MET A 1 -37.45 6.02 -6.85
N ASN A 2 -37.36 5.44 -5.64
CA ASN A 2 -36.29 5.74 -4.70
C ASN A 2 -35.21 4.66 -4.79
N TRP A 3 -34.09 4.96 -5.44
CA TRP A 3 -32.98 4.01 -5.63
C TRP A 3 -32.33 3.57 -4.31
N ASN A 4 -32.47 4.34 -3.22
CA ASN A 4 -31.91 3.98 -1.92
C ASN A 4 -32.52 2.69 -1.35
N ASN A 5 -33.70 2.27 -1.82
CA ASN A 5 -34.32 1.01 -1.42
C ASN A 5 -33.73 -0.21 -2.15
N TYR A 6 -32.96 0.00 -3.22
CA TYR A 6 -32.43 -1.06 -4.09
C TYR A 6 -30.91 -1.19 -4.05
N ILE A 7 -30.20 -0.12 -3.68
CA ILE A 7 -28.74 -0.14 -3.50
C ILE A 7 -28.40 -0.97 -2.26
N SER A 8 -27.35 -1.79 -2.33
CA SER A 8 -26.94 -2.61 -1.20
C SER A 8 -26.57 -1.74 0.02
N ARG A 9 -26.99 -2.20 1.20
CA ARG A 9 -26.69 -1.53 2.46
C ARG A 9 -25.18 -1.33 2.66
N THR A 10 -24.39 -2.36 2.35
CA THR A 10 -22.93 -2.29 2.40
C THR A 10 -22.37 -1.14 1.57
N SER A 11 -22.87 -0.93 0.35
CA SER A 11 -22.41 0.17 -0.50
C SER A 11 -22.82 1.55 0.04
N GLN A 12 -23.96 1.66 0.72
CA GLN A 12 -24.44 2.93 1.28
C GLN A 12 -23.69 3.34 2.55
N GLU A 13 -23.30 2.35 3.38
CA GLU A 13 -22.63 2.58 4.65
C GLU A 13 -21.10 2.74 4.51
N LEU A 14 -20.53 2.41 3.35
CA LEU A 14 -19.11 2.62 3.08
C LEU A 14 -18.77 4.12 3.05
N PRO A 15 -17.82 4.59 3.88
CA PRO A 15 -17.42 5.99 3.85
C PRO A 15 -16.73 6.31 2.52
N ALA A 16 -17.02 7.50 2.00
CA ALA A 16 -16.23 8.04 0.90
C ALA A 16 -14.78 8.24 1.34
N SER A 17 -13.82 8.01 0.43
CA SER A 17 -12.40 8.19 0.75
C SER A 17 -12.09 9.66 1.05
N GLY A 18 -11.56 9.95 2.25
CA GLY A 18 -11.14 11.30 2.64
C GLY A 18 -10.06 11.90 1.72
N ILE A 19 -9.27 11.04 1.04
CA ILE A 19 -8.28 11.43 0.04
C ILE A 19 -8.95 12.12 -1.16
N ARG A 20 -10.10 11.61 -1.61
CA ARG A 20 -10.78 12.10 -2.82
C ARG A 20 -11.28 13.53 -2.66
N LYS A 21 -11.72 13.92 -1.46
CA LYS A 21 -12.24 15.27 -1.22
C LYS A 21 -11.18 16.36 -1.43
N ILE A 22 -9.96 16.17 -0.89
CA ILE A 22 -8.86 17.12 -1.12
C ILE A 22 -8.41 17.07 -2.58
N TRP A 23 -8.40 15.89 -3.19
CA TRP A 23 -8.03 15.73 -4.59
C TRP A 23 -8.98 16.47 -5.55
N GLU A 24 -10.29 16.36 -5.34
CA GLU A 24 -11.31 17.10 -6.11
C GLU A 24 -11.14 18.62 -5.98
N MET A 25 -10.83 19.11 -4.76
CA MET A 25 -10.54 20.53 -4.55
C MET A 25 -9.27 20.96 -5.29
N ALA A 26 -8.22 20.15 -5.23
CA ALA A 26 -6.96 20.43 -5.91
C ALA A 26 -7.11 20.49 -7.44
N LEU A 27 -7.94 19.61 -8.02
CA LEU A 27 -8.25 19.62 -9.47
C LEU A 27 -9.00 20.87 -9.93
N ALA A 28 -9.72 21.54 -9.02
CA ALA A 28 -10.46 22.76 -9.32
C ALA A 28 -9.59 24.03 -9.21
N MET A 29 -8.30 23.90 -8.87
CA MET A 29 -7.38 25.01 -8.63
C MET A 29 -6.17 24.94 -9.57
N ASP A 30 -5.73 26.08 -10.07
CA ASP A 30 -4.51 26.17 -10.88
C ASP A 30 -3.26 26.21 -9.99
N ASN A 31 -2.11 25.73 -10.50
CA ASN A 31 -0.80 25.81 -9.86
C ASN A 31 -0.69 25.13 -8.47
N VAL A 32 -1.44 24.05 -8.25
CA VAL A 32 -1.34 23.25 -7.03
C VAL A 32 -0.10 22.34 -7.05
N LEU A 33 0.71 22.43 -5.99
CA LEU A 33 1.76 21.48 -5.70
C LEU A 33 1.15 20.30 -4.94
N SER A 34 1.11 19.13 -5.56
CA SER A 34 0.53 17.95 -4.93
C SER A 34 1.58 17.10 -4.24
N LEU A 35 1.48 17.02 -2.91
CA LEU A 35 2.12 15.99 -2.10
C LEU A 35 1.09 14.90 -1.70
N GLY A 36 -0.07 14.87 -2.36
CA GLY A 36 -1.16 13.97 -2.02
C GLY A 36 -1.16 12.65 -2.80
N VAL A 37 -0.43 12.57 -3.91
CA VAL A 37 -0.50 11.43 -4.84
C VAL A 37 0.26 10.22 -4.29
N GLY A 38 -0.29 9.01 -4.49
CA GLY A 38 0.28 7.75 -4.02
C GLY A 38 0.96 6.91 -5.10
N GLU A 39 1.54 7.53 -6.11
CA GLU A 39 2.21 6.83 -7.22
C GLU A 39 3.59 7.43 -7.52
N PRO A 40 4.53 6.61 -8.03
CA PRO A 40 5.81 7.13 -8.51
C PRO A 40 5.65 8.24 -9.56
N ASP A 41 6.50 9.25 -9.48
CA ASP A 41 6.69 10.31 -10.50
C ASP A 41 7.57 9.86 -11.68
N TYR A 42 8.01 8.61 -11.67
CA TYR A 42 8.77 7.98 -12.74
C TYR A 42 7.84 7.38 -13.79
N ALA A 43 8.34 7.27 -15.02
CA ALA A 43 7.77 6.35 -16.01
C ALA A 43 8.30 4.92 -15.77
N PRO A 44 7.57 3.87 -16.22
CA PRO A 44 8.13 2.53 -16.26
C PRO A 44 9.47 2.48 -17.01
N PRO A 45 10.40 1.59 -16.64
CA PRO A 45 11.65 1.41 -17.38
C PRO A 45 11.39 1.17 -18.87
N GLU A 46 12.19 1.76 -19.76
CA GLU A 46 11.96 1.71 -21.21
C GLU A 46 11.82 0.27 -21.73
N LYS A 47 12.63 -0.67 -21.21
CA LYS A 47 12.56 -2.08 -21.56
C LYS A 47 11.18 -2.71 -21.29
N VAL A 48 10.50 -2.28 -20.23
CA VAL A 48 9.14 -2.73 -19.89
C VAL A 48 8.14 -2.22 -20.93
N LEU A 49 8.24 -0.95 -21.32
CA LEU A 49 7.38 -0.35 -22.35
C LEU A 49 7.59 -1.05 -23.70
N GLN A 50 8.83 -1.27 -24.10
CA GLN A 50 9.17 -1.97 -25.34
C GLN A 50 8.68 -3.42 -25.36
N ALA A 51 8.72 -4.11 -24.22
CA ALA A 51 8.17 -5.47 -24.12
C ALA A 51 6.64 -5.50 -24.28
N ALA A 52 5.92 -4.53 -23.72
CA ALA A 52 4.48 -4.40 -23.94
C ALA A 52 4.15 -4.11 -25.41
N ILE A 53 4.88 -3.16 -26.03
CA ILE A 53 4.74 -2.84 -27.46
C ILE A 53 5.02 -4.08 -28.31
N LYS A 54 6.08 -4.82 -28.00
CA LYS A 54 6.46 -6.01 -28.75
C LYS A 54 5.39 -7.09 -28.72
N SER A 55 4.78 -7.31 -27.56
CA SER A 55 3.67 -8.25 -27.42
C SER A 55 2.47 -7.87 -28.29
N LEU A 56 2.16 -6.57 -28.37
CA LEU A 56 1.12 -6.04 -29.25
C LEU A 56 1.47 -6.21 -30.73
N GLU A 57 2.71 -5.92 -31.14
CA GLU A 57 3.19 -6.16 -32.51
C GLU A 57 3.07 -7.63 -32.91
N ASN A 58 3.34 -8.54 -31.96
CA ASN A 58 3.20 -9.98 -32.14
C ASN A 58 1.74 -10.46 -32.11
N LYS A 59 0.78 -9.57 -31.87
CA LYS A 59 -0.66 -9.87 -31.77
C LYS A 59 -1.01 -10.85 -30.64
N GLU A 60 -0.26 -10.81 -29.54
CA GLU A 60 -0.51 -11.63 -28.36
C GLU A 60 -1.67 -11.04 -27.52
N THR A 61 -2.89 -11.13 -28.07
CA THR A 61 -4.09 -10.47 -27.51
C THR A 61 -5.14 -11.44 -26.98
N ASN A 62 -4.86 -12.74 -27.01
CA ASN A 62 -5.78 -13.76 -26.49
C ASN A 62 -5.74 -13.83 -24.96
N TYR A 63 -6.82 -14.37 -24.37
CA TYR A 63 -6.84 -14.71 -22.96
C TYR A 63 -5.72 -15.67 -22.59
N THR A 64 -5.21 -15.48 -21.38
CA THR A 64 -4.24 -16.38 -20.74
C THR A 64 -4.95 -17.25 -19.71
N SER A 65 -4.22 -18.12 -19.02
CA SER A 65 -4.77 -18.79 -17.83
C SER A 65 -5.32 -17.75 -16.84
N ASN A 66 -6.37 -18.10 -16.09
CA ASN A 66 -6.90 -17.24 -15.03
C ASN A 66 -5.86 -16.95 -13.93
N ALA A 67 -4.83 -17.80 -13.80
CA ALA A 67 -3.68 -17.58 -12.93
C ALA A 67 -2.61 -16.66 -13.53
N GLY A 68 -2.71 -16.35 -14.83
CA GLY A 68 -1.70 -15.66 -15.62
C GLY A 68 -0.72 -16.59 -16.36
N LEU A 69 0.15 -15.98 -17.16
CA LEU A 69 1.19 -16.64 -17.94
C LEU A 69 2.12 -17.43 -17.02
N LEU A 70 2.33 -18.72 -17.35
CA LEU A 70 3.28 -19.57 -16.64
C LEU A 70 4.70 -18.96 -16.59
N PRO A 71 5.27 -18.40 -17.68
CA PRO A 71 6.57 -17.73 -17.62
C PRO A 71 6.65 -16.59 -16.61
N LEU A 72 5.57 -15.83 -16.41
CA LEU A 72 5.54 -14.75 -15.42
C LEU A 72 5.44 -15.29 -13.99
N ARG A 73 4.63 -16.34 -13.76
CA ARG A 73 4.60 -17.01 -12.45
C ARG A 73 5.98 -17.57 -12.09
N THR A 74 6.68 -18.21 -13.02
CA THR A 74 8.06 -18.68 -12.79
C THR A 74 9.04 -17.51 -12.53
N ALA A 75 8.90 -16.38 -13.24
CA ALA A 75 9.72 -15.19 -12.97
C ALA A 75 9.46 -14.62 -11.56
N ILE A 76 8.20 -14.57 -11.12
CA ILE A 76 7.82 -14.13 -9.78
C ILE A 76 8.40 -15.06 -8.71
N ARG A 77 8.28 -16.38 -8.89
CA ARG A 77 8.91 -17.38 -8.01
C ARG A 77 10.41 -17.11 -7.82
N ASN A 78 11.13 -16.99 -8.94
CA ASN A 78 12.57 -16.79 -8.92
C ASN A 78 12.95 -15.45 -8.25
N TRP A 79 12.21 -14.39 -8.58
CA TRP A 79 12.41 -13.07 -7.99
C TRP A 79 12.17 -13.08 -6.48
N TYR A 80 11.05 -13.64 -6.03
CA TYR A 80 10.67 -13.67 -4.61
C TYR A 80 11.63 -14.52 -3.78
N ASN A 81 12.05 -15.69 -4.28
CA ASN A 81 13.05 -16.52 -3.63
C ASN A 81 14.41 -15.81 -3.55
N LYS A 82 14.86 -15.19 -4.65
CA LYS A 82 16.12 -14.41 -4.67
C LYS A 82 16.11 -13.27 -3.64
N ARG A 83 14.98 -12.56 -3.48
CA ARG A 83 14.90 -11.38 -2.60
C ARG A 83 14.66 -11.72 -1.13
N TYR A 84 13.82 -12.72 -0.86
CA TYR A 84 13.29 -12.95 0.49
C TYR A 84 13.53 -14.38 1.00
N GLY A 85 14.14 -15.25 0.21
CA GLY A 85 14.49 -16.62 0.62
C GLY A 85 13.28 -17.55 0.78
N VAL A 86 12.14 -17.21 0.18
CA VAL A 86 10.91 -18.02 0.22
C VAL A 86 10.63 -18.59 -1.17
N ASP A 87 10.73 -19.91 -1.31
CA ASP A 87 10.37 -20.59 -2.55
C ASP A 87 8.88 -20.94 -2.55
N TYR A 88 8.19 -20.66 -3.66
CA TYR A 88 6.80 -21.02 -3.91
C TYR A 88 6.73 -21.85 -5.20
N THR A 89 5.72 -22.71 -5.35
CA THR A 89 5.43 -23.30 -6.67
C THR A 89 4.57 -22.34 -7.49
N GLU A 90 4.51 -22.55 -8.80
CA GLU A 90 3.67 -21.75 -9.68
C GLU A 90 2.18 -21.85 -9.31
N ASP A 91 1.73 -22.96 -8.72
CA ASP A 91 0.35 -23.17 -8.26
C ASP A 91 0.06 -22.51 -6.90
N GLN A 92 1.10 -22.03 -6.21
CA GLN A 92 1.00 -21.17 -5.03
C GLN A 92 0.98 -19.68 -5.38
N MET A 93 0.66 -19.33 -6.63
CA MET A 93 0.54 -17.94 -7.04
C MET A 93 -0.41 -17.70 -8.21
N MET A 94 -0.94 -16.48 -8.27
CA MET A 94 -1.70 -15.98 -9.42
C MET A 94 -1.44 -14.50 -9.64
N LEU A 95 -1.67 -14.06 -10.88
CA LEU A 95 -1.66 -12.64 -11.23
C LEU A 95 -3.01 -11.99 -10.97
N THR A 96 -2.96 -10.70 -10.66
CA THR A 96 -4.12 -9.85 -10.40
C THR A 96 -3.98 -8.53 -11.16
N VAL A 97 -5.08 -7.81 -11.33
CA VAL A 97 -5.19 -6.46 -11.90
C VAL A 97 -4.76 -5.41 -10.87
N GLY A 98 -3.48 -5.51 -10.53
CA GLY A 98 -2.83 -4.75 -9.45
C GLY A 98 -3.05 -5.37 -8.07
N ALA A 99 -2.26 -4.90 -7.10
CA ALA A 99 -2.34 -5.36 -5.72
C ALA A 99 -3.71 -5.05 -5.06
N SER A 100 -4.42 -4.03 -5.54
CA SER A 100 -5.78 -3.72 -5.05
C SER A 100 -6.77 -4.86 -5.27
N GLU A 101 -6.75 -5.53 -6.43
CA GLU A 101 -7.57 -6.73 -6.63
C GLU A 101 -7.06 -7.88 -5.76
N ALA A 102 -5.75 -7.98 -5.52
CA ALA A 102 -5.21 -9.01 -4.63
C ALA A 102 -5.75 -8.86 -3.19
N ILE A 103 -5.93 -7.63 -2.69
CA ILE A 103 -6.59 -7.36 -1.40
C ILE A 103 -8.04 -7.85 -1.43
N ASP A 104 -8.82 -7.43 -2.43
CA ASP A 104 -10.24 -7.84 -2.57
C ASP A 104 -10.38 -9.37 -2.67
N LEU A 105 -9.57 -10.03 -3.51
CA LEU A 105 -9.57 -11.49 -3.64
C LEU A 105 -9.20 -12.20 -2.34
N ALA A 106 -8.19 -11.71 -1.62
CA ALA A 106 -7.83 -12.27 -0.32
C ALA A 106 -9.02 -12.20 0.65
N MET A 107 -9.73 -11.07 0.70
CA MET A 107 -10.91 -10.92 1.57
C MET A 107 -12.07 -11.82 1.12
N ARG A 108 -12.36 -11.91 -0.19
CA ARG A 108 -13.41 -12.80 -0.72
C ARG A 108 -13.15 -14.27 -0.45
N VAL A 109 -11.89 -14.70 -0.47
CA VAL A 109 -11.52 -16.09 -0.22
C VAL A 109 -11.57 -16.40 1.28
N LEU A 110 -11.12 -15.46 2.12
CA LEU A 110 -10.93 -15.73 3.53
C LEU A 110 -12.16 -15.45 4.40
N LEU A 111 -13.02 -14.49 4.08
CA LEU A 111 -14.01 -13.99 5.02
C LEU A 111 -15.39 -14.63 4.86
N ASN A 112 -16.01 -14.93 6.01
CA ASN A 112 -17.44 -15.14 6.17
C ASN A 112 -18.03 -14.00 7.02
N GLU A 113 -19.37 -13.93 7.05
CA GLU A 113 -20.07 -13.00 7.94
C GLU A 113 -19.69 -13.25 9.41
N GLY A 114 -19.29 -12.18 10.09
CA GLY A 114 -18.89 -12.21 11.49
C GLY A 114 -17.41 -12.49 11.75
N ASP A 115 -16.62 -12.82 10.72
CA ASP A 115 -15.16 -12.91 10.83
C ASP A 115 -14.56 -11.51 11.11
N GLU A 116 -13.61 -11.44 12.04
CA GLU A 116 -12.90 -10.21 12.39
C GLU A 116 -11.49 -10.18 11.76
N VAL A 117 -11.10 -8.99 11.29
CA VAL A 117 -9.80 -8.73 10.67
C VAL A 117 -9.08 -7.64 11.45
N LEU A 118 -7.94 -7.97 12.06
CA LEU A 118 -7.06 -7.00 12.70
C LEU A 118 -6.32 -6.20 11.63
N ILE A 119 -6.29 -4.87 11.79
CA ILE A 119 -5.62 -3.95 10.85
C ILE A 119 -4.88 -2.89 11.66
N PRO A 120 -3.59 -2.60 11.42
CA PRO A 120 -2.91 -1.46 12.04
C PRO A 120 -3.64 -0.12 11.81
N ASP A 121 -3.60 0.78 12.78
CA ASP A 121 -4.11 2.15 12.68
C ASP A 121 -2.97 3.14 13.00
N PRO A 122 -2.57 4.03 12.08
CA PRO A 122 -3.13 4.25 10.74
C PRO A 122 -2.68 3.20 9.69
N SER A 123 -3.49 3.01 8.65
CA SER A 123 -3.15 2.11 7.53
C SER A 123 -3.80 2.52 6.21
N TYR A 124 -3.51 1.77 5.13
CA TYR A 124 -4.05 2.07 3.81
C TYR A 124 -5.58 2.01 3.82
N VAL A 125 -6.19 3.09 3.31
CA VAL A 125 -7.63 3.36 3.41
C VAL A 125 -8.52 2.26 2.85
N ALA A 126 -8.02 1.42 1.95
CA ALA A 126 -8.80 0.35 1.35
C ALA A 126 -8.97 -0.85 2.30
N TYR A 127 -8.06 -1.12 3.23
CA TYR A 127 -8.09 -2.35 4.02
C TYR A 127 -9.41 -2.53 4.78
N ALA A 128 -9.82 -1.52 5.57
CA ALA A 128 -11.08 -1.59 6.31
C ALA A 128 -12.32 -1.58 5.39
N ALA A 129 -12.23 -0.94 4.22
CA ALA A 129 -13.30 -0.92 3.24
C ALA A 129 -13.50 -2.29 2.58
N GLU A 130 -12.41 -2.96 2.19
CA GLU A 130 -12.42 -4.29 1.58
C GLU A 130 -12.91 -5.36 2.56
N VAL A 131 -12.54 -5.27 3.85
CA VAL A 131 -13.10 -6.15 4.88
C VAL A 131 -14.62 -5.99 4.99
N LYS A 132 -15.13 -4.75 5.03
CA LYS A 132 -16.58 -4.48 5.11
C LYS A 132 -17.33 -4.89 3.85
N LEU A 133 -16.74 -4.64 2.67
CA LEU A 133 -17.29 -5.06 1.37
C LEU A 133 -17.49 -6.58 1.31
N ASN A 134 -16.61 -7.32 1.97
CA ASN A 134 -16.61 -8.77 2.04
C ASN A 134 -17.21 -9.30 3.35
N HIS A 135 -18.09 -8.52 3.99
CA HIS A 135 -18.90 -8.90 5.16
C HIS A 135 -18.13 -9.24 6.45
N GLY A 136 -16.83 -8.95 6.50
CA GLY A 136 -16.04 -9.02 7.71
C GLY A 136 -16.15 -7.76 8.56
N THR A 137 -15.62 -7.84 9.78
CA THR A 137 -15.54 -6.72 10.72
C THR A 137 -14.08 -6.27 10.87
N PRO A 138 -13.70 -5.05 10.41
CA PRO A 138 -12.36 -4.54 10.62
C PRO A 138 -12.19 -4.09 12.07
N ILE A 139 -11.16 -4.59 12.73
CA ILE A 139 -10.76 -4.23 14.08
C ILE A 139 -9.44 -3.46 13.97
N MET A 140 -9.53 -2.14 14.15
CA MET A 140 -8.39 -1.25 14.05
C MET A 140 -7.50 -1.35 15.31
N VAL A 141 -6.22 -1.65 15.11
CA VAL A 141 -5.22 -1.87 16.17
C VAL A 141 -4.29 -0.65 16.23
N PRO A 142 -4.35 0.15 17.31
CA PRO A 142 -3.56 1.38 17.43
C PRO A 142 -2.05 1.16 17.28
N THR A 143 -1.41 2.04 16.51
CA THR A 143 0.05 2.22 16.46
C THR A 143 0.39 3.67 16.73
N ARG A 144 1.58 3.95 17.25
CA ARG A 144 1.91 5.28 17.80
C ARG A 144 3.21 5.84 17.24
N LEU A 145 3.31 7.17 17.22
CA LEU A 145 4.47 7.89 16.70
C LEU A 145 5.75 7.53 17.47
N GLU A 146 5.65 7.43 18.81
CA GLU A 146 6.74 7.06 19.71
C GLU A 146 7.30 5.65 19.47
N GLU A 147 6.49 4.76 18.87
CA GLU A 147 6.88 3.40 18.47
C GLU A 147 7.18 3.31 16.97
N GLY A 148 7.26 4.45 16.27
CA GLY A 148 7.51 4.51 14.83
C GLY A 148 6.37 3.93 13.99
N PHE A 149 5.13 3.91 14.51
CA PHE A 149 3.94 3.30 13.88
C PHE A 149 4.09 1.81 13.54
N LYS A 150 4.90 1.09 14.31
CA LYS A 150 5.02 -0.37 14.21
C LYS A 150 3.88 -1.01 14.99
N ILE A 151 3.20 -1.98 14.37
CA ILE A 151 2.25 -2.82 15.10
C ILE A 151 3.02 -3.74 16.05
N THR A 152 2.48 -3.93 17.26
CA THR A 152 3.14 -4.71 18.31
C THR A 152 2.26 -5.88 18.76
N PRO A 153 2.86 -7.00 19.22
CA PRO A 153 2.11 -8.09 19.83
C PRO A 153 1.24 -7.64 21.01
N THR A 154 1.70 -6.66 21.78
CA THR A 154 0.97 -6.13 22.94
C THR A 154 -0.36 -5.49 22.54
N GLU A 155 -0.39 -4.69 21.48
CA GLU A 155 -1.64 -4.09 21.00
C GLU A 155 -2.54 -5.13 20.31
N LEU A 156 -1.94 -6.10 19.61
CA LEU A 156 -2.65 -7.22 19.00
C LEU A 156 -3.38 -8.11 20.04
N GLU A 157 -2.72 -8.45 21.15
CA GLU A 157 -3.31 -9.24 22.24
C GLU A 157 -4.49 -8.53 22.93
N LYS A 158 -4.55 -7.19 22.89
CA LYS A 158 -5.69 -6.43 23.41
C LYS A 158 -6.90 -6.47 22.47
N ALA A 159 -6.68 -6.68 21.18
CA ALA A 159 -7.68 -6.58 20.13
C ALA A 159 -8.25 -7.96 19.70
N VAL A 160 -7.47 -9.03 19.86
CA VAL A 160 -7.85 -10.37 19.41
C VAL A 160 -9.06 -10.92 20.17
N THR A 161 -9.96 -11.57 19.45
CA THR A 161 -11.14 -12.25 19.99
C THR A 161 -11.28 -13.64 19.35
N PRO A 162 -12.18 -14.50 19.85
CA PRO A 162 -12.49 -15.78 19.20
C PRO A 162 -13.05 -15.67 17.77
N LYS A 163 -13.47 -14.48 17.33
CA LYS A 163 -13.92 -14.22 15.95
C LYS A 163 -12.80 -13.73 15.04
N THR A 164 -11.64 -13.39 15.61
CA THR A 164 -10.49 -12.92 14.84
C THR A 164 -9.94 -14.06 13.99
N LYS A 165 -9.81 -13.78 12.69
CA LYS A 165 -9.38 -14.77 11.69
C LYS A 165 -8.16 -14.31 10.92
N VAL A 166 -8.08 -13.01 10.62
CA VAL A 166 -7.06 -12.45 9.74
C VAL A 166 -6.34 -11.29 10.43
N LEU A 167 -5.02 -11.25 10.29
CA LEU A 167 -4.22 -10.03 10.47
C LEU A 167 -3.84 -9.49 9.08
N LEU A 168 -4.40 -8.34 8.70
CA LEU A 168 -4.08 -7.65 7.45
C LEU A 168 -3.15 -6.48 7.75
N MET A 169 -1.91 -6.53 7.23
CA MET A 169 -0.89 -5.52 7.49
C MET A 169 -0.11 -5.19 6.22
N GLY A 170 0.27 -3.91 6.08
CA GLY A 170 1.07 -3.44 4.95
C GLY A 170 2.33 -2.75 5.43
N TYR A 171 3.49 -3.37 5.16
CA TYR A 171 4.81 -2.87 5.54
C TYR A 171 5.81 -3.12 4.38
N PRO A 172 6.54 -2.10 3.88
CA PRO A 172 6.54 -0.69 4.31
C PRO A 172 5.18 0.01 4.21
N SER A 173 4.86 0.83 5.21
CA SER A 173 3.50 1.28 5.47
C SER A 173 3.10 2.53 4.68
N ASN A 174 1.86 2.51 4.18
CA ASN A 174 1.10 3.70 3.80
C ASN A 174 0.04 3.92 4.91
N PRO A 175 0.07 5.04 5.65
CA PRO A 175 0.69 6.32 5.30
C PRO A 175 2.05 6.64 5.96
N THR A 176 2.57 5.78 6.83
CA THR A 176 3.60 6.20 7.81
C THR A 176 5.04 6.04 7.32
N GLY A 177 5.26 5.18 6.32
CA GLY A 177 6.60 4.78 5.89
C GLY A 177 7.34 3.89 6.90
N ALA A 178 6.65 3.42 7.94
CA ALA A 178 7.19 2.46 8.90
C ALA A 178 7.49 1.12 8.21
N ILE A 179 8.45 0.37 8.75
CA ILE A 179 8.70 -1.02 8.37
C ILE A 179 8.65 -1.92 9.60
N LEU A 180 8.51 -3.22 9.39
CA LEU A 180 8.78 -4.23 10.42
C LEU A 180 10.04 -4.99 10.02
N ASN A 181 11.08 -4.91 10.84
CA ASN A 181 12.28 -5.71 10.63
C ASN A 181 12.07 -7.16 11.12
N GLN A 182 13.06 -8.02 10.94
CA GLN A 182 12.98 -9.42 11.37
C GLN A 182 12.68 -9.60 12.87
N ALA A 183 13.21 -8.72 13.73
CA ALA A 183 12.95 -8.78 15.17
C ALA A 183 11.51 -8.38 15.51
N ASP A 184 10.99 -7.33 14.85
CA ASP A 184 9.60 -6.90 14.97
C ASP A 184 8.66 -8.03 14.52
N LEU A 185 8.91 -8.61 13.34
CA LEU A 185 8.08 -9.67 12.75
C LEU A 185 8.08 -10.98 13.55
N LYS A 186 9.14 -11.28 14.31
CA LYS A 186 9.19 -12.48 15.15
C LYS A 186 8.05 -12.50 16.16
N GLY A 187 7.79 -11.38 16.84
CA GLY A 187 6.68 -11.29 17.80
C GLY A 187 5.32 -11.38 17.12
N ILE A 188 5.19 -10.83 15.90
CA ILE A 188 3.96 -10.91 15.11
C ILE A 188 3.69 -12.34 14.64
N ALA A 189 4.73 -13.06 14.21
CA ALA A 189 4.63 -14.47 13.82
C ALA A 189 4.23 -15.35 15.01
N GLU A 190 4.86 -15.17 16.16
CA GLU A 190 4.51 -15.89 17.40
C GLU A 190 3.05 -15.64 17.79
N PHE A 191 2.58 -14.39 17.71
CA PHE A 191 1.18 -14.03 17.94
C PHE A 191 0.23 -14.72 16.95
N ALA A 192 0.52 -14.65 15.65
CA ALA A 192 -0.32 -15.25 14.61
C ALA A 192 -0.43 -16.77 14.77
N ILE A 193 0.68 -17.44 15.10
CA ILE A 193 0.70 -18.89 15.36
C ILE A 193 -0.10 -19.22 16.62
N LYS A 194 0.11 -18.47 17.71
CA LYS A 194 -0.57 -18.70 19.00
C LYS A 194 -2.10 -18.66 18.88
N HIS A 195 -2.63 -17.73 18.09
CA HIS A 195 -4.07 -17.53 17.92
C HIS A 195 -4.64 -18.16 16.64
N ASP A 196 -3.84 -18.98 15.96
CA ASP A 196 -4.15 -19.62 14.69
C ASP A 196 -4.71 -18.68 13.60
N LEU A 197 -4.10 -17.51 13.47
CA LEU A 197 -4.52 -16.50 12.50
C LEU A 197 -3.86 -16.71 11.15
N ILE A 198 -4.57 -16.32 10.08
CA ILE A 198 -4.02 -16.08 8.75
C ILE A 198 -3.46 -14.67 8.69
N VAL A 199 -2.28 -14.50 8.09
CA VAL A 199 -1.67 -13.19 7.84
C VAL A 199 -1.85 -12.82 6.38
N VAL A 200 -2.39 -11.65 6.10
CA VAL A 200 -2.36 -11.03 4.78
C VAL A 200 -1.33 -9.91 4.83
N SER A 201 -0.18 -10.14 4.18
CA SER A 201 0.96 -9.22 4.15
C SER A 201 0.98 -8.46 2.83
N ASP A 202 0.64 -7.18 2.86
CA ASP A 202 0.79 -6.27 1.72
C ASP A 202 2.22 -5.74 1.67
N GLU A 203 2.99 -6.30 0.75
CA GLU A 203 4.42 -6.04 0.55
C GLU A 203 4.67 -5.19 -0.70
N ILE A 204 3.65 -4.47 -1.19
CA ILE A 204 3.73 -3.69 -2.45
C ILE A 204 4.86 -2.63 -2.46
N TYR A 205 5.34 -2.21 -1.29
CA TYR A 205 6.46 -1.27 -1.11
C TYR A 205 7.78 -1.95 -0.75
N SER A 206 7.89 -3.28 -0.79
CA SER A 206 9.06 -4.03 -0.29
C SER A 206 10.40 -3.56 -0.88
N GLU A 207 10.44 -3.31 -2.20
CA GLU A 207 11.64 -2.80 -2.90
C GLU A 207 11.98 -1.35 -2.53
N LEU A 208 11.05 -0.60 -1.94
CA LEU A 208 11.23 0.77 -1.46
C LEU A 208 11.51 0.80 0.05
N THR A 209 12.39 -0.08 0.51
CA THR A 209 12.93 -0.11 1.89
C THR A 209 14.31 0.53 1.90
N TYR A 210 14.57 1.46 2.82
CA TYR A 210 15.79 2.27 2.86
C TYR A 210 16.78 1.78 3.92
N GLY A 211 18.07 1.85 3.59
CA GLY A 211 19.16 1.51 4.51
C GLY A 211 19.27 0.05 4.93
N GLN A 212 18.27 -0.78 4.59
CA GLN A 212 18.21 -2.21 4.91
C GLN A 212 17.38 -2.98 3.87
N THR A 213 17.32 -4.30 4.02
CA THR A 213 16.50 -5.16 3.15
C THR A 213 15.16 -5.44 3.82
N HIS A 214 14.09 -5.45 3.04
CA HIS A 214 12.76 -5.88 3.49
C HIS A 214 12.79 -7.32 4.00
N THR A 215 12.07 -7.58 5.09
CA THR A 215 11.84 -8.95 5.58
C THR A 215 10.40 -9.33 5.33
N SER A 216 10.16 -10.40 4.55
CA SER A 216 8.81 -10.96 4.45
C SER A 216 8.50 -11.82 5.66
N ILE A 217 7.30 -11.68 6.21
CA ILE A 217 6.84 -12.54 7.31
C ILE A 217 6.78 -14.01 6.89
N ALA A 218 6.54 -14.31 5.61
CA ALA A 218 6.53 -15.68 5.10
C ALA A 218 7.91 -16.36 5.15
N SER A 219 9.00 -15.60 5.34
CA SER A 219 10.34 -16.16 5.54
C SER A 219 10.56 -16.71 6.96
N LEU A 220 9.70 -16.36 7.92
CA LEU A 220 9.80 -16.83 9.29
C LEU A 220 9.25 -18.26 9.45
N PRO A 221 9.81 -19.04 10.40
CA PRO A 221 9.34 -20.41 10.66
C PRO A 221 7.84 -20.46 10.96
N GLY A 222 7.11 -21.35 10.28
CA GLY A 222 5.67 -21.57 10.48
C GLY A 222 4.75 -20.52 9.84
N MET A 223 5.31 -19.57 9.08
CA MET A 223 4.52 -18.48 8.51
C MET A 223 4.14 -18.67 7.04
N LYS A 224 4.93 -19.36 6.22
CA LYS A 224 4.64 -19.54 4.78
C LYS A 224 3.26 -20.17 4.56
N GLU A 225 2.89 -21.16 5.37
CA GLU A 225 1.64 -21.92 5.28
C GLU A 225 0.39 -21.13 5.72
N ARG A 226 0.57 -20.02 6.45
CA ARG A 226 -0.53 -19.20 6.98
C ARG A 226 -0.48 -17.74 6.50
N THR A 227 0.26 -17.48 5.42
CA THR A 227 0.44 -16.13 4.89
C THR A 227 -0.02 -16.02 3.45
N LEU A 228 -0.80 -14.98 3.15
CA LEU A 228 -1.04 -14.48 1.80
C LEU A 228 -0.15 -13.25 1.59
N ILE A 229 0.68 -13.26 0.55
CA ILE A 229 1.51 -12.12 0.15
C ILE A 229 0.84 -11.38 -0.99
N LEU A 230 0.58 -10.09 -0.80
CA LEU A 230 0.11 -9.18 -1.83
C LEU A 230 1.29 -8.34 -2.29
N ASN A 231 1.58 -8.35 -3.59
CA ASN A 231 2.64 -7.51 -4.14
C ASN A 231 2.36 -7.20 -5.62
N GLY A 232 3.26 -6.50 -6.30
CA GLY A 232 3.10 -6.13 -7.69
C GLY A 232 4.08 -5.09 -8.17
N PHE A 233 3.76 -4.51 -9.33
CA PHE A 233 4.75 -3.77 -10.11
C PHE A 233 4.59 -2.25 -10.01
N SER A 234 3.49 -1.82 -9.40
CA SER A 234 3.08 -0.41 -9.41
C SER A 234 4.10 0.52 -8.75
N LYS A 235 4.79 0.07 -7.70
CA LYS A 235 5.68 0.91 -6.89
C LYS A 235 7.15 0.67 -7.22
N ALA A 236 7.56 -0.59 -7.32
CA ALA A 236 8.93 -0.97 -7.64
C ALA A 236 9.34 -0.62 -9.08
N TYR A 237 8.40 -0.65 -10.04
CA TYR A 237 8.69 -0.47 -11.47
C TYR A 237 7.93 0.70 -12.09
N ALA A 238 7.31 1.57 -11.28
CA ALA A 238 6.49 2.70 -11.74
C ALA A 238 5.34 2.30 -12.70
N MET A 239 4.81 1.08 -12.57
CA MET A 239 3.78 0.52 -13.47
C MET A 239 2.35 0.77 -12.95
N THR A 240 2.04 1.91 -12.34
CA THR A 240 0.75 2.13 -11.64
C THR A 240 -0.46 1.97 -12.55
N GLY A 241 -0.42 2.60 -13.73
CA GLY A 241 -1.47 2.56 -14.74
C GLY A 241 -1.52 1.26 -15.55
N LEU A 242 -0.49 0.40 -15.46
CA LEU A 242 -0.47 -0.88 -16.20
C LEU A 242 -1.24 -1.99 -15.49
N ARG A 243 -1.64 -1.77 -14.23
CA ARG A 243 -2.60 -2.62 -13.49
C ARG A 243 -2.20 -4.09 -13.43
N ILE A 244 -1.01 -4.37 -12.91
CA ILE A 244 -0.53 -5.74 -12.70
C ILE A 244 0.03 -5.93 -11.30
N GLY A 245 -0.39 -7.02 -10.66
CA GLY A 245 0.03 -7.46 -9.34
C GLY A 245 0.00 -8.98 -9.25
N PHE A 246 0.31 -9.50 -8.08
CA PHE A 246 0.25 -10.93 -7.81
C PHE A 246 -0.08 -11.23 -6.36
N LEU A 247 -0.63 -12.41 -6.15
CA LEU A 247 -0.93 -13.02 -4.86
C LEU A 247 -0.10 -14.30 -4.74
N LEU A 248 0.66 -14.44 -3.65
CA LEU A 248 1.28 -15.71 -3.25
C LEU A 248 0.54 -16.26 -2.04
N ALA A 249 0.17 -17.54 -2.05
CA ALA A 249 -0.59 -18.15 -0.95
C ALA A 249 -0.49 -19.68 -1.01
N PRO A 250 -0.98 -20.42 0.02
CA PRO A 250 -1.19 -21.86 -0.10
C PRO A 250 -2.01 -22.22 -1.35
N GLU A 251 -1.71 -23.38 -1.95
CA GLU A 251 -2.31 -23.80 -3.23
C GLU A 251 -3.85 -23.85 -3.15
N GLU A 252 -4.38 -24.30 -2.02
CA GLU A 252 -5.82 -24.40 -1.76
C GLU A 252 -6.50 -23.03 -1.78
N VAL A 253 -5.81 -21.99 -1.30
CA VAL A 253 -6.26 -20.59 -1.32
C VAL A 253 -6.23 -20.05 -2.74
N ILE A 254 -5.14 -20.28 -3.47
CA ILE A 254 -4.99 -19.86 -4.87
C ILE A 254 -6.05 -20.51 -5.75
N ALA A 255 -6.37 -21.79 -5.53
CA ALA A 255 -7.42 -22.48 -6.28
C ALA A 255 -8.81 -21.82 -6.09
N GLN A 256 -9.13 -21.33 -4.88
CA GLN A 256 -10.38 -20.57 -4.67
C GLN A 256 -10.30 -19.18 -5.28
N ALA A 257 -9.16 -18.49 -5.15
CA ALA A 257 -8.97 -17.17 -5.74
C ALA A 257 -9.13 -17.20 -7.28
N ILE A 258 -8.53 -18.20 -7.95
CA ILE A 258 -8.71 -18.44 -9.39
C ILE A 258 -10.17 -18.68 -9.75
N LYS A 259 -10.89 -19.49 -8.96
CA LYS A 259 -12.32 -19.77 -9.19
C LYS A 259 -13.16 -18.49 -9.11
N ILE A 260 -12.88 -17.60 -8.16
CA ILE A 260 -13.56 -16.29 -8.07
C ILE A 260 -13.18 -15.42 -9.28
N HIS A 261 -11.89 -15.37 -9.61
CA HIS A 261 -11.34 -14.54 -10.69
C HIS A 261 -11.94 -14.87 -12.07
N GLN A 262 -12.32 -16.14 -12.31
CA GLN A 262 -13.04 -16.58 -13.51
C GLN A 262 -14.36 -15.84 -13.76
N TYR A 263 -15.03 -15.40 -12.69
CA TYR A 263 -16.33 -14.74 -12.76
C TYR A 263 -16.26 -13.22 -12.61
N SER A 264 -15.08 -12.65 -12.31
CA SER A 264 -14.88 -11.20 -12.16
C SER A 264 -14.15 -10.58 -13.35
N ILE A 265 -12.90 -10.97 -13.58
CA ILE A 265 -11.98 -10.29 -14.51
C ILE A 265 -11.40 -11.25 -15.56
N VAL A 266 -11.44 -12.56 -15.30
CA VAL A 266 -10.84 -13.61 -16.12
C VAL A 266 -9.31 -13.65 -16.02
N ALA A 267 -8.58 -12.64 -16.50
CA ALA A 267 -7.12 -12.59 -16.41
C ALA A 267 -6.58 -11.16 -16.67
N PRO A 268 -5.39 -10.80 -16.17
CA PRO A 268 -4.74 -9.53 -16.50
C PRO A 268 -4.34 -9.44 -17.98
N ALA A 269 -4.18 -8.21 -18.49
CA ALA A 269 -3.87 -7.97 -19.90
C ALA A 269 -2.54 -8.62 -20.35
N THR A 270 -2.61 -9.46 -21.37
CA THR A 270 -1.48 -10.26 -21.89
C THR A 270 -0.21 -9.44 -22.19
N PRO A 271 -0.28 -8.29 -22.90
CA PRO A 271 0.93 -7.48 -23.15
C PRO A 271 1.63 -6.99 -21.88
N ILE A 272 0.86 -6.71 -20.83
CA ILE A 272 1.40 -6.26 -19.55
C ILE A 272 2.07 -7.42 -18.81
N GLN A 273 1.56 -8.64 -18.95
CA GLN A 273 2.22 -9.81 -18.38
C GLN A 273 3.59 -10.03 -19.03
N HIS A 274 3.72 -9.89 -20.35
CA HIS A 274 5.01 -9.93 -21.03
C HIS A 274 5.96 -8.83 -20.55
N ALA A 275 5.46 -7.60 -20.40
CA ALA A 275 6.23 -6.49 -19.86
C ALA A 275 6.73 -6.74 -18.43
N SER A 276 5.91 -7.39 -17.61
CA SER A 276 6.23 -7.71 -16.22
C SER A 276 7.34 -8.76 -16.09
N ILE A 277 7.46 -9.69 -17.05
CA ILE A 277 8.59 -10.64 -17.10
C ILE A 277 9.90 -9.87 -17.25
N VAL A 278 9.94 -8.88 -18.15
CA VAL A 278 11.13 -8.04 -18.37
C VAL A 278 11.44 -7.19 -17.14
N ALA A 279 10.41 -6.64 -16.47
CA ALA A 279 10.59 -5.89 -15.24
C ALA A 279 11.36 -6.69 -14.17
N LEU A 280 10.95 -7.94 -13.90
CA LEU A 280 11.59 -8.79 -12.88
C LEU A 280 13.01 -9.20 -13.25
N ASN A 281 13.26 -9.46 -14.53
CA ASN A 281 14.50 -10.08 -14.98
C ASN A 281 15.59 -9.06 -15.34
N GLU A 282 15.22 -7.84 -15.74
CA GLU A 282 16.14 -6.92 -16.42
C GLU A 282 16.15 -5.48 -15.88
N CYS A 283 15.36 -5.15 -14.86
CA CYS A 283 15.20 -3.77 -14.39
C CYS A 283 15.66 -3.51 -12.95
N ASP A 284 16.40 -4.43 -12.31
CA ASP A 284 16.93 -4.27 -10.94
C ASP A 284 17.67 -2.93 -10.76
N GLU A 285 18.49 -2.51 -11.73
CA GLU A 285 19.23 -1.23 -11.67
C GLU A 285 18.31 0.00 -11.65
N SER A 286 17.21 -0.01 -12.42
CA SER A 286 16.23 1.08 -12.41
C SER A 286 15.50 1.18 -11.08
N VAL A 287 15.18 0.04 -10.45
CA VAL A 287 14.56 0.00 -9.11
C VAL A 287 15.51 0.57 -8.06
N ILE A 288 16.79 0.18 -8.10
CA ILE A 288 17.81 0.66 -7.16
C ILE A 288 17.98 2.18 -7.28
N ALA A 289 18.14 2.70 -8.50
CA ALA A 289 18.30 4.13 -8.73
C ALA A 289 17.08 4.95 -8.25
N MET A 290 15.87 4.46 -8.51
CA MET A 290 14.64 5.10 -8.02
C MET A 290 14.54 5.06 -6.50
N ARG A 291 14.89 3.94 -5.85
CA ARG A 291 14.93 3.83 -4.38
C ARG A 291 15.91 4.83 -3.77
N GLU A 292 17.12 4.94 -4.31
CA GLU A 292 18.15 5.88 -3.83
C GLU A 292 17.69 7.34 -3.94
N GLU A 293 17.07 7.70 -5.06
CA GLU A 293 16.51 9.04 -5.24
C GLU A 293 15.35 9.29 -4.26
N TYR A 294 14.46 8.32 -4.04
CA TYR A 294 13.41 8.46 -3.04
C TYR A 294 13.96 8.56 -1.61
N GLN A 295 15.06 7.89 -1.29
CA GLN A 295 15.72 8.06 -0.01
C GLN A 295 16.27 9.49 0.16
N ALA A 296 16.89 10.06 -0.88
CA ALA A 296 17.36 11.44 -0.85
C ALA A 296 16.20 12.45 -0.71
N ARG A 297 15.07 12.21 -1.39
CA ARG A 297 13.85 13.02 -1.27
C ARG A 297 13.21 12.90 0.10
N ARG A 298 13.20 11.70 0.69
CA ARG A 298 12.79 11.46 2.09
C ARG A 298 13.63 12.32 3.04
N ASP A 299 14.95 12.30 2.90
CA ASP A 299 15.85 13.05 3.79
C ASP A 299 15.58 14.56 3.72
N LEU A 300 15.35 15.08 2.50
CA LEU A 300 14.97 16.46 2.26
C LEU A 300 13.64 16.84 2.94
N ILE A 301 12.58 16.06 2.72
CA ILE A 301 11.25 16.38 3.27
C ILE A 301 11.19 16.22 4.79
N VAL A 302 11.86 15.21 5.34
CA VAL A 302 11.98 15.00 6.79
C VAL A 302 12.71 16.15 7.45
N ALA A 303 13.85 16.57 6.91
CA ALA A 303 14.61 17.71 7.44
C ALA A 303 13.79 19.01 7.43
N GLY A 304 13.00 19.23 6.37
CA GLY A 304 12.09 20.37 6.26
C GLY A 304 11.06 20.43 7.39
N PHE A 305 10.33 19.34 7.60
CA PHE A 305 9.32 19.28 8.68
C PHE A 305 9.93 19.31 10.08
N GLN A 306 11.08 18.67 10.31
CA GLN A 306 11.80 18.75 11.58
C GLN A 306 12.24 20.19 11.90
N LYS A 307 12.73 20.94 10.89
CA LYS A 307 13.05 22.36 11.02
C LYS A 307 11.83 23.20 11.43
N MET A 308 10.64 22.85 10.94
CA MET A 308 9.36 23.50 11.32
C MET A 308 8.90 23.14 12.74
N GLY A 309 9.58 22.20 13.41
CA GLY A 309 9.22 21.72 14.74
C GLY A 309 8.06 20.72 14.75
N LEU A 310 7.77 20.06 13.61
CA LEU A 310 6.74 19.04 13.51
C LEU A 310 7.34 17.65 13.80
N PRO A 311 6.89 16.93 14.85
CA PRO A 311 7.35 15.58 15.15
C PRO A 311 7.09 14.60 13.99
N ILE A 312 8.09 13.77 13.67
CA ILE A 312 8.00 12.71 12.64
C ILE A 312 8.77 11.47 13.09
N ALA A 313 8.18 10.28 12.88
CA ALA A 313 8.91 9.03 12.81
C ALA A 313 9.53 8.92 11.41
N VAL A 314 10.87 8.93 11.34
CA VAL A 314 11.59 8.95 10.05
C VAL A 314 11.21 7.70 9.24
N PRO A 315 10.66 7.85 8.02
CA PRO A 315 10.29 6.70 7.19
C PRO A 315 11.47 5.79 6.88
N GLU A 316 11.26 4.50 7.06
CA GLU A 316 12.23 3.46 6.69
C GLU A 316 11.85 2.81 5.34
N GLY A 317 10.68 3.12 4.79
CA GLY A 317 10.31 2.72 3.43
C GLY A 317 9.08 3.44 2.86
N ALA A 318 8.51 2.87 1.79
CA ALA A 318 7.45 3.44 0.97
C ALA A 318 7.86 4.79 0.33
N PHE A 319 6.94 5.75 0.17
CA PHE A 319 7.30 7.12 -0.25
C PHE A 319 6.44 8.19 0.43
N TYR A 320 6.21 8.01 1.73
CA TYR A 320 5.34 8.87 2.55
C TYR A 320 6.03 9.33 3.83
N VAL A 321 5.76 10.57 4.23
CA VAL A 321 6.00 11.07 5.60
C VAL A 321 4.66 11.42 6.25
N PHE A 322 4.61 11.30 7.58
CA PHE A 322 3.39 11.47 8.35
C PHE A 322 3.61 12.40 9.57
N PRO A 323 3.94 13.68 9.33
CA PRO A 323 4.19 14.65 10.40
C PRO A 323 2.97 14.89 11.29
N ASP A 324 3.26 15.08 12.57
CA ASP A 324 2.30 15.52 13.58
C ASP A 324 2.13 17.05 13.52
N ILE A 325 0.90 17.48 13.27
CA ILE A 325 0.52 18.89 13.13
C ILE A 325 -0.32 19.37 14.32
N SER A 326 -0.46 18.56 15.38
CA SER A 326 -1.31 18.90 16.53
C SER A 326 -0.92 20.21 17.21
N SER A 327 0.36 20.59 17.14
CA SER A 327 0.88 21.86 17.65
C SER A 327 0.46 23.09 16.84
N CYS A 328 -0.10 22.91 15.65
CA CYS A 328 -0.55 24.00 14.76
C CYS A 328 -1.94 24.54 15.11
N GLY A 329 -2.67 23.94 16.07
CA GLY A 329 -3.97 24.44 16.54
C GLY A 329 -5.15 24.19 15.59
N LEU A 330 -4.94 23.46 14.49
CA LEU A 330 -5.98 23.01 13.57
C LEU A 330 -6.13 21.49 13.62
N ASN A 331 -7.33 20.99 13.34
CA ASN A 331 -7.47 19.56 12.99
C ASN A 331 -6.89 19.32 11.59
N ASP A 332 -6.58 18.05 11.29
CA ASP A 332 -5.90 17.66 10.06
C ASP A 332 -6.65 17.99 8.76
N PHE A 333 -7.98 17.89 8.78
CA PHE A 333 -8.82 18.24 7.63
C PHE A 333 -8.79 19.74 7.36
N ASP A 334 -9.00 20.56 8.39
CA ASP A 334 -8.97 22.02 8.25
C ASP A 334 -7.57 22.52 7.90
N PHE A 335 -6.52 21.89 8.44
CA PHE A 335 -5.14 22.17 8.03
C PHE A 335 -4.94 21.89 6.54
N ALA A 336 -5.34 20.72 6.05
CA ALA A 336 -5.18 20.35 4.64
C ALA A 336 -5.96 21.27 3.70
N VAL A 337 -7.19 21.64 4.06
CA VAL A 337 -8.03 22.56 3.28
C VAL A 337 -7.44 23.97 3.26
N GLN A 338 -7.06 24.51 4.41
CA GLN A 338 -6.53 25.87 4.49
C GLN A 338 -5.16 25.99 3.82
N LEU A 339 -4.29 24.99 3.98
CA LEU A 339 -3.02 24.92 3.26
C LEU A 339 -3.25 24.90 1.74
N LEU A 340 -4.20 24.08 1.26
CA LEU A 340 -4.53 24.05 -0.15
C LEU A 340 -5.03 25.41 -0.65
N GLN A 341 -5.94 26.06 0.07
CA GLN A 341 -6.54 27.33 -0.33
C GLN A 341 -5.57 28.52 -0.27
N GLN A 342 -4.73 28.59 0.75
CA GLN A 342 -3.84 29.73 0.99
C GLN A 342 -2.51 29.58 0.24
N GLU A 343 -1.99 28.36 0.17
CA GLU A 343 -0.64 28.07 -0.31
C GLU A 343 -0.59 27.21 -1.58
N HIS A 344 -1.73 26.71 -2.04
CA HIS A 344 -1.81 25.81 -3.20
C HIS A 344 -0.93 24.56 -3.01
N VAL A 345 -0.88 24.01 -1.79
CA VAL A 345 -0.20 22.75 -1.49
C VAL A 345 -1.23 21.71 -1.03
N ALA A 346 -1.37 20.62 -1.79
CA ALA A 346 -2.28 19.53 -1.45
C ALA A 346 -1.57 18.45 -0.62
N VAL A 347 -2.10 18.18 0.57
CA VAL A 347 -1.68 17.10 1.49
C VAL A 347 -2.92 16.28 1.88
N VAL A 348 -2.73 15.06 2.37
CA VAL A 348 -3.88 14.22 2.77
C VAL A 348 -4.08 14.28 4.29
N PRO A 349 -5.28 14.58 4.80
CA PRO A 349 -5.55 14.57 6.23
C PRO A 349 -5.37 13.16 6.81
N GLY A 350 -4.69 13.07 7.95
CA GLY A 350 -4.35 11.81 8.58
C GLY A 350 -5.56 11.00 9.03
N SER A 351 -6.65 11.67 9.40
CA SER A 351 -7.96 11.08 9.70
C SER A 351 -8.55 10.23 8.57
N ALA A 352 -8.07 10.36 7.33
CA ALA A 352 -8.44 9.46 6.24
C ALA A 352 -7.89 8.02 6.42
N PHE A 353 -6.87 7.83 7.26
CA PHE A 353 -6.15 6.55 7.44
C PHE A 353 -6.48 5.82 8.75
N GLY A 354 -7.41 6.35 9.55
CA GLY A 354 -7.80 5.79 10.84
C GLY A 354 -7.80 6.83 11.96
N GLU A 355 -8.19 6.39 13.15
CA GLU A 355 -8.33 7.25 14.32
C GLU A 355 -6.96 7.73 14.81
N CYS A 356 -5.95 6.85 14.78
CA CYS A 356 -4.56 7.19 15.14
C CYS A 356 -3.88 8.08 14.09
N GLY A 357 -4.50 8.24 12.92
CA GLY A 357 -4.11 9.22 11.93
C GLY A 357 -4.47 10.67 12.28
N LYS A 358 -5.43 10.91 13.19
CA LYS A 358 -5.88 12.27 13.53
C LYS A 358 -4.75 13.16 14.02
N GLY A 359 -4.78 14.43 13.59
CA GLY A 359 -3.77 15.42 13.95
C GLY A 359 -2.45 15.23 13.20
N ARG A 360 -2.48 14.54 12.06
CA ARG A 360 -1.34 14.32 11.17
C ARG A 360 -1.74 14.61 9.73
N ILE A 361 -0.76 14.80 8.87
CA ILE A 361 -0.97 14.85 7.42
C ILE A 361 -0.05 13.85 6.74
N ARG A 362 -0.53 13.18 5.69
CA ARG A 362 0.33 12.38 4.81
C ARG A 362 0.80 13.24 3.66
N CYS A 363 2.12 13.31 3.51
CA CYS A 363 2.78 13.90 2.36
C CYS A 363 3.57 12.82 1.63
N SER A 364 3.34 12.67 0.34
CA SER A 364 4.17 11.85 -0.53
C SER A 364 5.34 12.66 -1.04
N TYR A 365 6.52 12.04 -1.04
CA TYR A 365 7.72 12.57 -1.68
C TYR A 365 8.02 11.86 -3.02
N ALA A 366 6.99 11.24 -3.62
CA ALA A 366 7.00 10.81 -5.02
C ALA A 366 6.78 12.02 -5.95
N SER A 367 7.69 12.98 -5.87
CA SER A 367 7.70 14.23 -6.63
C SER A 367 9.14 14.73 -6.77
N SER A 368 9.40 15.64 -7.71
CA SER A 368 10.73 16.23 -7.88
C SER A 368 11.21 16.96 -6.61
N ARG A 369 12.54 17.05 -6.44
CA ARG A 369 13.16 17.75 -5.32
C ARG A 369 12.77 19.22 -5.27
N GLU A 370 12.62 19.85 -6.43
CA GLU A 370 12.21 21.25 -6.58
C GLU A 370 10.79 21.46 -6.06
N THR A 371 9.85 20.58 -6.44
CA THR A 371 8.47 20.63 -5.93
C THR A 371 8.43 20.40 -4.42
N ILE A 372 9.24 19.47 -3.90
CA ILE A 372 9.32 19.22 -2.45
C ILE A 372 9.85 20.46 -1.72
N GLN A 373 10.94 21.07 -2.20
CA GLN A 373 11.52 22.29 -1.61
C GLN A 373 10.52 23.44 -1.58
N GLU A 374 9.85 23.70 -2.70
CA GLU A 374 8.85 24.76 -2.79
C GLU A 374 7.65 24.47 -1.87
N ALA A 375 7.16 23.22 -1.84
CA ALA A 375 6.07 22.85 -0.95
C ALA A 375 6.45 23.04 0.53
N LEU A 376 7.68 22.71 0.93
CA LEU A 376 8.17 22.95 2.29
C LEU A 376 8.20 24.44 2.64
N ILE A 377 8.67 25.31 1.73
CA ILE A 377 8.68 26.77 1.94
C ILE A 377 7.26 27.29 2.19
N ARG A 378 6.30 26.83 1.38
CA ARG A 378 4.89 27.24 1.51
C ARG A 378 4.24 26.70 2.78
N ILE A 379 4.53 25.47 3.17
CA ILE A 379 4.07 24.90 4.44
C ILE A 379 4.65 25.68 5.63
N GLU A 380 5.94 26.02 5.61
CA GLU A 380 6.57 26.84 6.65
C GLU A 380 5.84 28.17 6.80
N ARG A 381 5.61 28.87 5.68
CA ARG A 381 4.87 30.15 5.64
C ARG A 381 3.47 30.01 6.23
N PHE A 382 2.73 28.96 5.88
CA PHE A 382 1.40 28.71 6.44
C PHE A 382 1.45 28.45 7.95
N ILE A 383 2.38 27.62 8.42
CA ILE A 383 2.52 27.36 9.86
C ILE A 383 2.85 28.65 10.63
N GLU A 384 3.63 29.57 10.05
CA GLU A 384 3.91 30.87 10.64
C GLU A 384 2.67 31.78 10.74
N THR A 385 1.70 31.68 9.83
CA THR A 385 0.45 32.46 9.94
C THR A 385 -0.45 31.96 11.08
N LEU A 386 -0.36 30.68 11.44
CA LEU A 386 -1.13 30.09 12.54
C LEU A 386 -0.59 30.41 13.94
N LYS A 387 0.67 30.89 14.05
CA LYS A 387 1.30 31.26 15.32
C LYS A 387 0.97 32.69 15.79
N LYS A 388 0.30 33.48 14.95
CA LYS A 388 -0.12 34.86 15.23
C LYS A 388 -1.53 34.87 15.79
#